data_AF-A0A165DZG2-F1
#
_entry.id   AF-A0A165DZG2-F1
#
_cell.length_a   1.000
_cell.length_b   1.000
_cell.length_c   1.000
_cell.angle_alpha   90.00
_cell.angle_beta   90.00
_cell.angle_gamma   90.00
#
_symmetry.space_group_name_H-M   'P 1'
#
loop_
_entity.id
_entity.type
_entity.pdbx_description
1 polymer ?
#
loop_
_entity_poly.entity_id
_entity_poly.type
_entity_poly.pdbx_seq_one_letter_code
_entity_poly.pdbx_strand_id
1 'polypeptide(L)'
;MSVDDPSSWVPDLTPEQFWIERSNFAGVMMGSVAYGVHSTLFFLTLTLLWARPRTQWKDYGWIAYITLMFILSSMGNGTQIKFAEMTWIGKRNYPGGPGAYQLEQAAPSSTMCNIAYITNGWLQDGLIIYRFWIIYNRNIFALVGGSIVLVGEVVSSILLFIALTTGGQVLNSDTSVKLLTAYFALSIALNILLTVVIVFKLMLVRRKVRTLIASSVQYLSVSAMLIESAALYSVAGIIFLVPWVSQNPVQNLVLPTLVQLEGIAPILVIMRVAQGRAWAAHTESSLTSSTLAFNKSSRGDTVALSSMASNSKGASITQLKSSGMGPDDKEFGIKVNEDVLRVVE
;
A
#
# COMPACT_ATOMS: atom_id res chain seq x y z
N MET A 1 -1.67 -52.65 -0.81
CA MET A 1 -1.09 -52.14 0.44
C MET A 1 -1.33 -53.18 1.50
N SER A 2 -0.27 -53.71 2.10
CA SER A 2 -0.36 -54.63 3.25
C SER A 2 -0.29 -53.79 4.53
N VAL A 3 -1.08 -54.15 5.54
CA VAL A 3 -1.00 -53.49 6.86
C VAL A 3 0.27 -53.93 7.60
N ASP A 4 0.83 -55.09 7.25
CA ASP A 4 1.99 -55.67 7.96
C ASP A 4 3.34 -55.26 7.36
N ASP A 5 3.33 -54.57 6.21
CA ASP A 5 4.53 -54.09 5.54
C ASP A 5 4.47 -52.56 5.36
N PRO A 6 5.15 -51.79 6.24
CA PRO A 6 5.20 -50.33 6.16
C PRO A 6 5.78 -49.78 4.85
N SER A 7 6.63 -50.56 4.16
CA SER A 7 7.19 -50.15 2.88
C SER A 7 6.11 -50.07 1.79
N SER A 8 5.05 -50.87 1.92
CA SER A 8 3.91 -50.88 1.01
C SER A 8 3.00 -49.66 1.14
N TRP A 9 3.13 -48.84 2.20
CA TRP A 9 2.33 -47.62 2.40
C TRP A 9 2.90 -46.42 1.64
N VAL A 10 4.18 -46.47 1.29
CA VAL A 10 4.87 -45.40 0.57
C VAL A 10 4.51 -45.52 -0.92
N PRO A 11 4.07 -44.42 -1.56
CA PRO A 11 3.86 -44.43 -3.01
C PRO A 11 5.14 -44.77 -3.76
N ASP A 12 5.03 -45.58 -4.82
CA ASP A 12 6.14 -45.89 -5.72
C ASP A 12 6.43 -44.68 -6.63
N LEU A 13 7.21 -43.73 -6.10
CA LEU A 13 7.56 -42.47 -6.75
C LEU A 13 9.07 -42.28 -6.73
N THR A 14 9.60 -41.59 -7.75
CA THR A 14 11.00 -41.16 -7.72
C THR A 14 11.24 -40.12 -6.63
N PRO A 15 12.48 -39.98 -6.10
CA PRO A 15 12.79 -38.96 -5.09
C PRO A 15 12.41 -37.54 -5.52
N GLU A 16 12.51 -37.23 -6.81
CA GLU A 16 12.14 -35.95 -7.39
C GLU A 16 10.63 -35.71 -7.36
N GLN A 17 9.84 -36.68 -7.78
CA GLN A 17 8.37 -36.61 -7.71
C GLN A 17 7.90 -36.43 -6.27
N PHE A 18 8.53 -37.17 -5.35
CA PHE A 18 8.24 -37.05 -3.91
C PHE A 18 8.49 -35.63 -3.40
N TRP A 19 9.59 -35.02 -3.83
CA TRP A 19 9.92 -33.64 -3.44
C TRP A 19 8.96 -32.61 -4.04
N ILE A 20 8.57 -32.77 -5.31
CA ILE A 20 7.58 -31.90 -5.97
C ILE A 20 6.23 -31.98 -5.23
N GLU A 21 5.76 -33.19 -4.93
CA GLU A 21 4.52 -33.41 -4.19
C GLU A 21 4.55 -32.78 -2.79
N ARG A 22 5.62 -33.04 -2.02
CA ARG A 22 5.81 -32.45 -0.69
C ARG A 22 5.88 -30.93 -0.72
N SER A 23 6.64 -30.36 -1.66
CA SER A 23 6.82 -28.91 -1.77
C SER A 23 5.52 -28.20 -2.16
N ASN A 24 4.71 -28.78 -3.05
CA ASN A 24 3.39 -28.25 -3.38
C ASN A 24 2.46 -28.25 -2.15
N PHE A 25 2.37 -29.38 -1.45
CA PHE A 25 1.53 -29.48 -0.26
C PHE A 25 1.96 -28.49 0.84
N ALA A 26 3.25 -28.46 1.17
CA ALA A 26 3.80 -27.54 2.16
C ALA A 26 3.61 -26.08 1.75
N GLY A 27 3.78 -25.75 0.47
CA GLY A 27 3.54 -24.41 -0.07
C GLY A 27 2.11 -23.91 0.17
N VAL A 28 1.10 -24.76 -0.08
CA VAL A 28 -0.31 -24.40 0.18
C VAL A 28 -0.55 -24.12 1.67
N MET A 29 0.08 -24.88 2.56
CA MET A 29 -0.01 -24.65 4.01
C MET A 29 0.65 -23.32 4.41
N MET A 30 1.84 -23.02 3.87
CA MET A 30 2.52 -21.74 4.10
C MET A 30 1.70 -20.56 3.58
N GLY A 31 1.12 -20.68 2.39
CA GLY A 31 0.20 -19.68 1.83
C GLY A 31 -1.04 -19.46 2.71
N SER A 32 -1.58 -20.53 3.30
CA SER A 32 -2.71 -20.44 4.24
C SER A 32 -2.34 -19.70 5.53
N VAL A 33 -1.12 -19.90 6.04
CA VAL A 33 -0.60 -19.11 7.18
C VAL A 33 -0.47 -17.64 6.82
N ALA A 34 0.08 -17.34 5.64
CA ALA A 34 0.17 -15.96 5.14
C ALA A 34 -1.22 -15.30 4.96
N TYR A 35 -2.21 -16.06 4.49
CA TYR A 35 -3.61 -15.62 4.44
C TYR A 35 -4.18 -15.29 5.83
N GLY A 36 -3.81 -16.04 6.87
CA GLY A 36 -4.18 -15.71 8.25
C GLY A 36 -3.64 -14.35 8.70
N VAL A 37 -2.39 -14.03 8.34
CA VAL A 37 -1.80 -12.71 8.58
C VAL A 37 -2.54 -11.63 7.79
N HIS A 38 -2.81 -11.87 6.51
CA HIS A 38 -3.60 -10.95 5.66
C HIS A 38 -4.97 -10.66 6.28
N SER A 39 -5.70 -11.70 6.66
CA SER A 39 -7.02 -11.59 7.30
C SER A 39 -6.97 -10.76 8.58
N THR A 40 -5.98 -11.02 9.44
CA THR A 40 -5.78 -10.27 10.68
C THR A 40 -5.54 -8.78 10.39
N LEU A 41 -4.65 -8.47 9.45
CA LEU A 41 -4.36 -7.10 9.04
C LEU A 41 -5.57 -6.40 8.42
N PHE A 42 -6.38 -7.12 7.65
CA PHE A 42 -7.63 -6.59 7.10
C PHE A 42 -8.57 -6.14 8.21
N PHE A 43 -8.88 -7.00 9.19
CA PHE A 43 -9.78 -6.63 10.29
C PHE A 43 -9.22 -5.49 11.15
N LEU A 44 -7.92 -5.51 11.45
CA LEU A 44 -7.26 -4.40 12.17
C LEU A 44 -7.37 -3.09 11.39
N THR A 45 -7.10 -3.11 10.09
CA THR A 45 -7.20 -1.91 9.24
C THR A 45 -8.64 -1.42 9.11
N LEU A 46 -9.59 -2.35 8.99
CA LEU A 46 -11.01 -2.04 8.91
C LEU A 46 -11.50 -1.35 10.18
N THR A 47 -11.16 -1.87 11.36
CA THR A 47 -11.55 -1.25 12.64
C THR A 47 -10.98 0.16 12.79
N LEU A 48 -9.71 0.37 12.40
CA LEU A 48 -9.07 1.69 12.40
C LEU A 48 -9.75 2.68 11.44
N LEU A 49 -10.11 2.23 10.24
CA LEU A 49 -10.83 3.06 9.27
C LEU A 49 -12.28 3.33 9.70
N TRP A 50 -12.90 2.39 10.42
CA TRP A 50 -14.28 2.52 10.90
C TRP A 50 -14.42 3.46 12.10
N ALA A 51 -13.42 3.47 12.99
CA ALA A 51 -13.40 4.36 14.15
C ALA A 51 -13.26 5.85 13.78
N ARG A 52 -12.93 6.16 12.52
CA ARG A 52 -12.70 7.53 12.06
C ARG A 52 -14.03 8.24 11.71
N PRO A 53 -14.22 9.51 12.12
CA PRO A 53 -15.33 10.31 11.63
C PRO A 53 -15.21 10.49 10.11
N ARG A 54 -16.22 10.05 9.37
CA ARG A 54 -16.24 10.07 7.91
C ARG A 54 -16.71 11.43 7.43
N THR A 55 -15.78 12.28 7.01
CA THR A 55 -16.09 13.62 6.51
C THR A 55 -16.08 13.70 4.99
N GLN A 56 -15.38 12.79 4.31
CA GLN A 56 -15.27 12.81 2.84
C GLN A 56 -15.65 11.46 2.23
N TRP A 57 -16.25 11.49 1.03
CA TRP A 57 -16.58 10.29 0.25
C TRP A 57 -15.36 9.39 -0.02
N LYS A 58 -14.16 9.98 -0.07
CA LYS A 58 -12.88 9.29 -0.24
C LYS A 58 -12.55 8.32 0.90
N ASP A 59 -13.09 8.55 2.10
CA ASP A 59 -12.87 7.65 3.25
C ASP A 59 -13.56 6.30 3.03
N TYR A 60 -14.70 6.27 2.32
CA TYR A 60 -15.37 5.03 1.90
C TYR A 60 -14.57 4.30 0.81
N GLY A 61 -13.85 5.03 -0.04
CA GLY A 61 -13.00 4.46 -1.08
C GLY A 61 -11.91 3.54 -0.52
N TRP A 62 -11.29 3.91 0.61
CA TRP A 62 -10.28 3.06 1.26
C TRP A 62 -10.87 1.78 1.85
N ILE A 63 -12.07 1.85 2.43
CA ILE A 63 -12.79 0.67 2.95
C ILE A 63 -13.15 -0.27 1.79
N ALA A 64 -13.69 0.28 0.71
CA ALA A 64 -14.01 -0.51 -0.48
C ALA A 64 -12.77 -1.19 -1.07
N TYR A 65 -11.65 -0.48 -1.15
CA TYR A 65 -10.38 -1.01 -1.65
C TYR A 65 -9.87 -2.19 -0.80
N ILE A 66 -9.76 -2.03 0.52
CA ILE A 66 -9.27 -3.12 1.39
C ILE A 66 -10.23 -4.32 1.41
N THR A 67 -11.53 -4.07 1.26
CA THR A 67 -12.54 -5.13 1.22
C THR A 67 -12.45 -5.92 -0.07
N LEU A 68 -12.26 -5.23 -1.21
CA LEU A 68 -12.04 -5.88 -2.50
C LEU A 68 -10.78 -6.75 -2.48
N MET A 69 -9.67 -6.23 -1.95
CA MET A 69 -8.43 -7.00 -1.76
C MET A 69 -8.66 -8.27 -0.94
N PHE A 70 -9.36 -8.13 0.19
CA PHE A 70 -9.64 -9.24 1.07
C PHE A 70 -10.53 -10.30 0.43
N ILE A 71 -11.56 -9.90 -0.33
CA ILE A 71 -12.44 -10.82 -1.06
C ILE A 71 -11.63 -11.61 -2.10
N LEU A 72 -10.81 -10.92 -2.91
CA LEU A 72 -9.96 -11.57 -3.92
C LEU A 72 -8.97 -12.56 -3.29
N SER A 73 -8.26 -12.14 -2.25
CA SER A 73 -7.34 -13.03 -1.51
C SER A 73 -8.06 -14.23 -0.89
N SER A 74 -9.27 -14.04 -0.35
CA SER A 74 -10.08 -15.11 0.23
C SER A 74 -10.56 -16.10 -0.83
N MET A 75 -10.98 -15.62 -2.00
CA MET A 75 -11.35 -16.47 -3.13
C MET A 75 -10.16 -17.27 -3.65
N GLY A 76 -9.00 -16.63 -3.81
CA GLY A 76 -7.76 -17.29 -4.22
C GLY A 76 -7.38 -18.40 -3.24
N ASN A 77 -7.36 -18.08 -1.95
CA ASN A 77 -6.98 -19.03 -0.90
C ASN A 77 -7.98 -20.19 -0.77
N GLY A 78 -9.28 -19.90 -0.80
CA GLY A 78 -10.33 -20.91 -0.75
C GLY A 78 -10.26 -21.88 -1.92
N THR A 79 -9.98 -21.37 -3.12
CA THR A 79 -9.80 -22.20 -4.32
C THR A 79 -8.56 -23.09 -4.20
N GLN A 80 -7.44 -22.57 -3.70
CA GLN A 80 -6.22 -23.35 -3.47
C GLN A 80 -6.44 -24.47 -2.45
N ILE A 81 -7.13 -24.18 -1.35
CA ILE A 81 -7.45 -25.20 -0.34
C ILE A 81 -8.37 -26.26 -0.95
N LYS A 82 -9.40 -25.86 -1.69
CA LYS A 82 -10.32 -26.81 -2.32
C LYS A 82 -9.61 -27.69 -3.35
N PHE A 83 -8.71 -27.11 -4.13
CA PHE A 83 -7.90 -27.86 -5.08
C PHE A 83 -6.97 -28.84 -4.37
N ALA A 84 -6.31 -28.44 -3.29
CA ALA A 84 -5.50 -29.34 -2.47
C ALA A 84 -6.34 -30.49 -1.88
N GLU A 85 -7.53 -30.21 -1.34
CA GLU A 85 -8.47 -31.23 -0.85
C GLU A 85 -8.83 -32.23 -1.96
N MET A 86 -9.15 -31.74 -3.16
CA MET A 86 -9.47 -32.60 -4.31
C MET A 86 -8.28 -33.47 -4.72
N THR A 87 -7.08 -32.90 -4.78
CA THR A 87 -5.84 -33.60 -5.16
C THR A 87 -5.48 -34.71 -4.17
N TRP A 88 -5.47 -34.39 -2.87
CA TRP A 88 -4.92 -35.29 -1.85
C TRP A 88 -5.97 -36.22 -1.22
N ILE A 89 -7.24 -35.84 -1.24
CA ILE A 89 -8.34 -36.59 -0.60
C ILE A 89 -9.32 -37.10 -1.66
N GLY A 90 -9.98 -36.19 -2.38
CA GLY A 90 -11.12 -36.55 -3.22
C GLY A 90 -10.78 -37.41 -4.45
N LYS A 91 -9.63 -37.15 -5.08
CA LYS A 91 -9.16 -37.77 -6.33
C LYS A 91 -7.77 -38.38 -6.19
N ARG A 92 -7.43 -38.83 -4.98
CA ARG A 92 -6.12 -39.43 -4.67
C ARG A 92 -5.73 -40.58 -5.60
N ASN A 93 -6.70 -41.39 -6.03
CA ASN A 93 -6.48 -42.55 -6.91
C ASN A 93 -6.61 -42.20 -8.41
N TYR A 94 -6.40 -40.93 -8.78
CA TYR A 94 -6.33 -40.53 -10.18
C TYR A 94 -5.24 -41.34 -10.93
N PRO A 95 -5.41 -41.65 -12.22
CA PRO A 95 -4.35 -42.30 -13.00
C PRO A 95 -3.04 -41.49 -12.91
N GLY A 96 -1.96 -42.11 -12.39
CA GLY A 96 -0.69 -41.41 -12.13
C GLY A 96 -0.59 -40.71 -10.76
N GLY A 97 -1.61 -40.83 -9.91
CA GLY A 97 -1.62 -40.33 -8.54
C GLY A 97 -1.93 -38.84 -8.38
N PRO A 98 -1.79 -38.31 -7.15
CA PRO A 98 -2.08 -36.91 -6.83
C PRO A 98 -1.23 -35.91 -7.63
N GLY A 99 0.06 -36.17 -7.84
CA GLY A 99 0.92 -35.32 -8.65
C GLY A 99 0.45 -35.17 -10.10
N ALA A 100 0.01 -36.28 -10.74
CA ALA A 100 -0.55 -36.24 -12.09
C ALA A 100 -1.88 -35.47 -12.15
N TYR A 101 -2.77 -35.69 -11.16
CA TYR A 101 -4.00 -34.92 -11.03
C TYR A 101 -3.71 -33.42 -10.91
N GLN A 102 -2.72 -33.05 -10.10
CA GLN A 102 -2.33 -31.66 -9.91
C GLN A 102 -1.84 -31.02 -11.21
N LEU A 103 -1.04 -31.73 -12.01
CA LEU A 103 -0.53 -31.22 -13.29
C LEU A 103 -1.63 -31.09 -14.35
N GLU A 104 -2.47 -32.11 -14.50
CA GLU A 104 -3.48 -32.17 -15.56
C GLU A 104 -4.73 -31.33 -15.25
N GLN A 105 -5.14 -31.29 -13.98
CA GLN A 105 -6.31 -30.54 -13.53
C GLN A 105 -5.96 -29.17 -12.93
N ALA A 106 -4.69 -28.74 -13.06
CA ALA A 106 -4.28 -27.40 -12.72
C ALA A 106 -5.10 -26.36 -13.49
N ALA A 107 -5.35 -26.54 -14.79
CA ALA A 107 -5.94 -25.48 -15.60
C ALA A 107 -7.32 -24.97 -15.08
N PRO A 108 -8.36 -25.80 -14.84
CA PRO A 108 -9.67 -25.29 -14.44
C PRO A 108 -9.70 -24.71 -13.01
N SER A 109 -9.12 -25.44 -12.04
CA SER A 109 -9.13 -25.01 -10.64
C SER A 109 -8.14 -23.88 -10.37
N SER A 110 -7.00 -23.87 -11.05
CA SER A 110 -6.02 -22.78 -10.91
C SER A 110 -6.49 -21.52 -11.65
N THR A 111 -7.39 -21.59 -12.63
CA THR A 111 -7.84 -20.37 -13.33
C THR A 111 -8.50 -19.38 -12.37
N MET A 112 -9.43 -19.81 -11.52
CA MET A 112 -10.09 -18.90 -10.56
C MET A 112 -9.11 -18.37 -9.50
N CYS A 113 -8.21 -19.23 -9.02
CA CYS A 113 -7.13 -18.84 -8.11
C CYS A 113 -6.21 -17.77 -8.73
N ASN A 114 -5.70 -18.03 -9.93
CA ASN A 114 -4.82 -17.14 -10.66
C ASN A 114 -5.50 -15.81 -10.97
N ILE A 115 -6.77 -15.82 -11.39
CA ILE A 115 -7.54 -14.59 -11.61
C ILE A 115 -7.62 -13.76 -10.33
N ALA A 116 -7.95 -14.40 -9.20
CA ALA A 116 -8.10 -13.70 -7.94
C ALA A 116 -6.78 -13.06 -7.47
N TYR A 117 -5.68 -13.81 -7.49
CA TYR A 117 -4.37 -13.31 -7.05
C TYR A 117 -3.76 -12.29 -8.01
N ILE A 118 -3.82 -12.52 -9.32
CA ILE A 118 -3.27 -11.57 -10.30
C ILE A 118 -4.06 -10.26 -10.28
N THR A 119 -5.38 -10.32 -10.14
CA THR A 119 -6.19 -9.09 -9.99
C THR A 119 -5.83 -8.36 -8.70
N ASN A 120 -5.49 -9.09 -7.64
CA ASN A 120 -4.98 -8.51 -6.40
C ASN A 120 -3.61 -7.83 -6.62
N GLY A 121 -2.71 -8.44 -7.41
CA GLY A 121 -1.45 -7.83 -7.85
C GLY A 121 -1.66 -6.52 -8.62
N TRP A 122 -2.59 -6.47 -9.58
CA TRP A 122 -2.88 -5.24 -10.32
C TRP A 122 -3.32 -4.08 -9.41
N LEU A 123 -4.11 -4.39 -8.39
CA LEU A 123 -4.57 -3.41 -7.42
C LEU A 123 -3.45 -2.96 -6.46
N GLN A 124 -2.50 -3.83 -6.13
CA GLN A 124 -1.27 -3.46 -5.42
C GLN A 124 -0.44 -2.50 -6.26
N ASP A 125 -0.17 -2.85 -7.52
CA ASP A 125 0.69 -2.04 -8.40
C ASP A 125 0.03 -0.71 -8.78
N GLY A 126 -1.30 -0.70 -8.93
CA GLY A 126 -2.08 0.52 -9.03
C GLY A 126 -1.94 1.44 -7.80
N LEU A 127 -1.87 0.89 -6.59
CA LEU A 127 -1.73 1.69 -5.36
C LEU A 127 -0.35 2.37 -5.26
N ILE A 128 0.73 1.68 -5.63
CA ILE A 128 2.06 2.30 -5.62
C ILE A 128 2.20 3.37 -6.71
N ILE A 129 1.60 3.17 -7.89
CA ILE A 129 1.53 4.20 -8.95
C ILE A 129 0.74 5.41 -8.46
N TYR A 130 -0.43 5.20 -7.83
CA TYR A 130 -1.23 6.28 -7.26
C TYR A 130 -0.44 7.11 -6.24
N ARG A 131 0.33 6.45 -5.38
CA ARG A 131 1.21 7.13 -4.42
C ARG A 131 2.34 7.89 -5.09
N PHE A 132 2.97 7.28 -6.08
CA PHE A 132 4.03 7.92 -6.85
C PHE A 132 3.53 9.22 -7.49
N TRP A 133 2.34 9.17 -8.11
CA TRP A 133 1.69 10.33 -8.72
C TRP A 133 1.41 11.45 -7.71
N ILE A 134 0.86 11.13 -6.53
CA ILE A 134 0.60 12.14 -5.49
C ILE A 134 1.89 12.78 -4.97
N ILE A 135 2.92 11.99 -4.70
CA ILE A 135 4.19 12.47 -4.12
C ILE A 135 4.96 13.34 -5.11
N TYR A 136 4.81 13.09 -6.42
CA TYR A 136 5.36 13.91 -7.49
C TYR A 136 4.45 15.08 -7.88
N ASN A 137 3.63 15.58 -6.96
CA ASN A 137 2.75 16.73 -7.16
C ASN A 137 1.84 16.58 -8.38
N ARG A 138 1.26 15.39 -8.56
CA ARG A 138 0.37 15.03 -9.67
C ARG A 138 0.99 15.15 -11.07
N ASN A 139 2.31 14.99 -11.19
CA ASN A 139 3.00 14.99 -12.47
C ASN A 139 2.48 13.87 -13.39
N ILE A 140 1.99 14.23 -14.57
CA ILE A 140 1.41 13.31 -15.56
C ILE A 140 2.47 12.31 -16.07
N PHE A 141 3.73 12.70 -16.21
CA PHE A 141 4.79 11.78 -16.68
C PHE A 141 5.01 10.61 -15.72
N ALA A 142 4.93 10.87 -14.41
CA ALA A 142 5.04 9.85 -13.38
C ALA A 142 3.89 8.82 -13.47
N LEU A 143 2.68 9.31 -13.75
CA LEU A 143 1.50 8.47 -13.96
C LEU A 143 1.65 7.65 -15.25
N VAL A 144 2.01 8.29 -16.37
CA VAL A 144 2.15 7.62 -17.68
C VAL A 144 3.19 6.50 -17.62
N GLY A 145 4.36 6.75 -17.02
CA GLY A 145 5.42 5.74 -16.92
C GLY A 145 4.99 4.50 -16.14
N GLY A 146 4.39 4.69 -14.96
CA GLY A 146 3.86 3.58 -14.16
C GLY A 146 2.72 2.85 -14.85
N SER A 147 1.79 3.59 -15.47
CA SER A 147 0.66 3.02 -16.19
C SER A 147 1.06 2.18 -17.40
N ILE A 148 2.13 2.54 -18.12
CA ILE A 148 2.64 1.72 -19.25
C ILE A 148 3.08 0.34 -18.76
N VAL A 149 3.80 0.29 -17.64
CA VAL A 149 4.26 -0.97 -17.06
C VAL A 149 3.07 -1.81 -16.57
N LEU A 150 2.12 -1.18 -15.88
CA LEU A 150 0.89 -1.83 -15.43
C LEU A 150 0.06 -2.37 -16.61
N VAL A 151 -0.04 -1.64 -17.71
CA VAL A 151 -0.72 -2.13 -18.92
C VAL A 151 0.01 -3.35 -19.49
N GLY A 152 1.35 -3.34 -19.51
CA GLY A 152 2.14 -4.50 -19.92
C GLY A 152 1.89 -5.73 -19.04
N GLU A 153 1.78 -5.53 -17.73
CA GLU A 153 1.45 -6.58 -16.75
C GLU A 153 0.04 -7.14 -16.96
N VAL A 154 -0.96 -6.27 -17.12
CA VAL A 154 -2.36 -6.64 -17.38
C VAL A 154 -2.47 -7.41 -18.70
N VAL A 155 -1.82 -6.95 -19.77
CA VAL A 155 -1.82 -7.65 -21.06
C VAL A 155 -1.16 -9.02 -20.94
N SER A 156 0.00 -9.11 -20.29
CA SER A 156 0.70 -10.39 -20.07
C SER A 156 -0.16 -11.38 -19.28
N SER A 157 -0.87 -10.88 -18.28
CA SER A 157 -1.79 -11.64 -17.44
C SER A 157 -3.01 -12.14 -18.19
N ILE A 158 -3.62 -11.30 -19.04
CA ILE A 158 -4.76 -11.70 -19.88
C ILE A 158 -4.34 -12.79 -20.87
N LEU A 159 -3.17 -12.64 -21.50
CA LEU A 159 -2.62 -13.67 -22.38
C LEU A 159 -2.38 -14.99 -21.63
N LEU A 160 -1.88 -14.91 -20.39
CA LEU A 160 -1.74 -16.08 -19.53
C LEU A 160 -3.09 -16.75 -19.25
N PHE A 161 -4.16 -15.99 -18.94
CA PHE A 161 -5.49 -16.57 -18.73
C PHE A 161 -6.03 -17.26 -19.98
N ILE A 162 -5.81 -16.69 -21.16
CA ILE A 162 -6.18 -17.33 -22.44
C ILE A 162 -5.40 -18.64 -22.61
N ALA A 163 -4.10 -18.64 -22.31
CA ALA A 163 -3.28 -19.85 -22.42
C ALA A 163 -3.76 -20.96 -21.48
N LEU A 164 -4.07 -20.61 -20.22
CA LEU A 164 -4.54 -21.55 -19.21
C LEU A 164 -5.93 -22.12 -19.53
N THR A 165 -6.86 -21.28 -20.00
CA THR A 165 -8.24 -21.70 -20.31
C THR A 165 -8.35 -22.52 -21.59
N THR A 166 -7.41 -22.35 -22.53
CA THR A 166 -7.38 -23.09 -23.80
C THR A 166 -6.53 -24.36 -23.72
N GLY A 167 -6.00 -24.72 -22.54
CA GLY A 167 -5.17 -25.92 -22.37
C GLY A 167 -3.91 -25.91 -23.24
N GLY A 168 -3.38 -24.72 -23.55
CA GLY A 168 -2.20 -24.56 -24.40
C GLY A 168 -2.46 -24.67 -25.92
N GLN A 169 -3.71 -24.82 -26.37
CA GLN A 169 -4.04 -24.92 -27.80
C GLN A 169 -3.80 -23.62 -28.58
N VAL A 170 -3.94 -22.46 -27.91
CA VAL A 170 -3.74 -21.14 -28.52
C VAL A 170 -2.34 -20.59 -28.24
N LEU A 171 -1.81 -20.86 -27.04
CA LEU A 171 -0.50 -20.40 -26.61
C LEU A 171 0.24 -21.57 -25.96
N ASN A 172 1.39 -21.94 -26.52
CA ASN A 172 2.21 -23.04 -26.01
C ASN A 172 2.54 -22.89 -24.51
N SER A 173 2.78 -24.03 -23.84
CA SER A 173 3.19 -24.09 -22.43
C SER A 173 4.41 -23.20 -22.12
N ASP A 174 5.41 -23.20 -23.00
CA ASP A 174 6.60 -22.34 -22.89
C ASP A 174 6.26 -20.84 -22.88
N THR A 175 5.27 -20.44 -23.66
CA THR A 175 4.83 -19.04 -23.71
C THR A 175 4.15 -18.67 -22.40
N SER A 176 3.36 -19.57 -21.80
CA SER A 176 2.71 -19.36 -20.50
C SER A 176 3.73 -19.13 -19.40
N VAL A 177 4.81 -19.94 -19.37
CA VAL A 177 5.92 -19.78 -18.42
C VAL A 177 6.60 -18.43 -18.59
N LYS A 178 6.87 -18.01 -19.83
CA LYS A 178 7.48 -16.70 -20.12
C LYS A 178 6.59 -15.54 -19.71
N LEU A 179 5.27 -15.63 -19.96
CA LEU A 179 4.30 -14.61 -19.57
C LEU A 179 4.20 -14.48 -18.05
N LEU A 180 4.16 -15.60 -17.33
CA LEU A 180 4.15 -15.59 -15.86
C LEU A 180 5.47 -15.05 -15.29
N THR A 181 6.60 -15.38 -15.91
CA THR A 181 7.91 -14.83 -15.54
C THR A 181 7.93 -13.32 -15.75
N ALA A 182 7.43 -12.84 -16.88
CA ALA A 182 7.36 -11.42 -17.20
C ALA A 182 6.45 -10.68 -16.22
N TYR A 183 5.29 -11.25 -15.87
CA TYR A 183 4.37 -10.72 -14.87
C TYR A 183 5.08 -10.46 -13.53
N PHE A 184 5.67 -11.50 -12.93
CA PHE A 184 6.35 -11.36 -11.63
C PHE A 184 7.56 -10.42 -11.72
N ALA A 185 8.36 -10.52 -12.78
CA ALA A 185 9.52 -9.65 -12.96
C ALA A 185 9.14 -8.18 -13.06
N LEU A 186 8.10 -7.85 -13.84
CA LEU A 186 7.60 -6.48 -14.02
C LEU A 186 7.02 -5.94 -12.71
N SER A 187 6.17 -6.72 -12.02
CA SER A 187 5.56 -6.29 -10.75
C SER A 187 6.62 -6.06 -9.66
N ILE A 188 7.56 -7.00 -9.48
CA ILE A 188 8.65 -6.84 -8.50
C ILE A 188 9.53 -5.63 -8.86
N ALA A 189 9.90 -5.47 -10.13
CA ALA A 189 10.72 -4.35 -10.57
C ALA A 189 10.01 -3.01 -10.38
N LEU A 190 8.72 -2.92 -10.73
CA LEU A 190 7.89 -1.75 -10.52
C LEU A 190 7.85 -1.39 -9.04
N ASN A 191 7.59 -2.36 -8.17
CA ASN A 191 7.53 -2.14 -6.74
C ASN A 191 8.84 -1.62 -6.15
N ILE A 192 9.98 -2.20 -6.55
CA ILE A 192 11.31 -1.74 -6.12
C ILE A 192 11.59 -0.33 -6.64
N LEU A 193 11.48 -0.12 -7.97
CA LEU A 193 11.85 1.13 -8.61
C LEU A 193 11.01 2.29 -8.10
N LEU A 194 9.68 2.14 -8.06
CA LEU A 194 8.80 3.21 -7.58
C LEU A 194 9.04 3.49 -6.10
N THR A 195 9.24 2.47 -5.27
CA THR A 195 9.52 2.69 -3.84
C THR A 195 10.83 3.46 -3.64
N VAL A 196 11.91 3.05 -4.33
CA VAL A 196 13.21 3.73 -4.23
C VAL A 196 13.09 5.20 -4.65
N VAL A 197 12.41 5.47 -5.77
CA VAL A 197 12.21 6.84 -6.26
C VAL A 197 11.36 7.67 -5.30
N ILE A 198 10.27 7.09 -4.77
CA ILE A 198 9.41 7.73 -3.77
C ILE A 198 10.23 8.10 -2.52
N VAL A 199 10.95 7.14 -1.95
CA VAL A 199 11.77 7.33 -0.74
C VAL A 199 12.84 8.39 -0.99
N PHE A 200 13.55 8.32 -2.11
CA PHE A 200 14.56 9.30 -2.47
C PHE A 200 13.98 10.71 -2.53
N LYS A 201 12.82 10.89 -3.20
CA LYS A 201 12.14 12.19 -3.27
C LYS A 201 11.73 12.70 -1.88
N LEU A 202 11.16 11.84 -1.03
CA LEU A 202 10.78 12.19 0.34
C LEU A 202 12.00 12.64 1.15
N MET A 203 13.14 11.96 1.01
CA MET A 203 14.39 12.36 1.66
C MET A 203 14.92 13.70 1.15
N LEU A 204 14.83 13.99 -0.16
CA LEU A 204 15.22 15.29 -0.71
C LEU A 204 14.33 16.42 -0.19
N VAL A 205 13.01 16.22 -0.16
CA VAL A 205 12.06 17.20 0.40
C VAL A 205 12.36 17.41 1.88
N ARG A 206 12.58 16.33 2.64
CA ARG A 206 12.98 16.42 4.04
C ARG A 206 14.26 17.24 4.23
N ARG A 207 15.30 17.02 3.41
CA ARG A 207 16.55 17.80 3.50
C ARG A 207 16.32 19.30 3.31
N LYS A 208 15.40 19.69 2.43
CA LYS A 208 15.02 21.09 2.19
C LYS A 208 14.17 21.69 3.31
N VAL A 209 13.32 20.89 3.97
CA VAL A 209 12.40 21.35 5.03
C VAL A 209 13.01 21.21 6.44
N ARG A 210 14.14 20.49 6.58
CA ARG A 210 14.83 20.26 7.87
C ARG A 210 15.24 21.55 8.58
N THR A 211 15.38 22.65 7.85
CA THR A 211 15.72 23.97 8.40
C THR A 211 14.54 24.66 9.11
N LEU A 212 13.30 24.16 8.99
CA LEU A 212 12.12 24.92 9.42
C LEU A 212 11.29 24.30 10.55
N ILE A 213 10.97 22.99 10.62
CA ILE A 213 9.98 22.47 11.61
C ILE A 213 10.19 20.97 11.99
N ALA A 214 9.65 20.57 13.15
CA ALA A 214 9.41 19.19 13.67
C ALA A 214 8.78 18.17 12.68
N SER A 215 8.35 18.58 11.48
CA SER A 215 7.76 17.74 10.41
C SER A 215 8.73 16.69 9.84
N SER A 216 10.04 16.78 10.10
CA SER A 216 11.05 15.82 9.64
C SER A 216 10.77 14.36 10.04
N VAL A 217 10.11 14.14 11.20
CA VAL A 217 9.82 12.79 11.73
C VAL A 217 8.73 12.09 10.91
N GLN A 218 7.74 12.82 10.41
CA GLN A 218 6.66 12.26 9.59
C GLN A 218 7.18 11.71 8.26
N TYR A 219 8.09 12.43 7.58
CA TYR A 219 8.72 11.95 6.35
C TYR A 219 9.57 10.68 6.57
N LEU A 220 10.23 10.57 7.72
CA LEU A 220 10.97 9.35 8.09
C LEU A 220 10.02 8.17 8.34
N SER A 221 8.96 8.38 9.11
CA SER A 221 7.97 7.33 9.40
C SER A 221 7.31 6.82 8.13
N VAL A 222 6.91 7.71 7.22
CA VAL A 222 6.32 7.33 5.92
C VAL A 222 7.34 6.61 5.04
N SER A 223 8.59 7.08 4.99
CA SER A 223 9.64 6.42 4.20
C SER A 223 9.96 5.02 4.73
N ALA A 224 10.12 4.87 6.05
CA ALA A 224 10.41 3.58 6.69
C ALA A 224 9.29 2.57 6.41
N MET A 225 8.04 3.00 6.57
CA MET A 225 6.84 2.22 6.27
C MET A 225 6.76 1.76 4.81
N LEU A 226 7.11 2.63 3.86
CA LEU A 226 7.18 2.26 2.44
C LEU A 226 8.28 1.23 2.20
N ILE A 227 9.47 1.44 2.77
CA ILE A 227 10.59 0.50 2.65
C ILE A 227 10.23 -0.87 3.26
N GLU A 228 9.63 -0.90 4.45
CA GLU A 228 9.22 -2.14 5.12
C GLU A 228 8.23 -2.95 4.25
N SER A 229 7.19 -2.29 3.74
CA SER A 229 6.18 -2.95 2.88
C SER A 229 6.73 -3.39 1.53
N ALA A 230 7.59 -2.58 0.91
CA ALA A 230 8.18 -2.93 -0.37
C ALA A 230 9.23 -4.04 -0.23
N ALA A 231 10.06 -3.98 0.81
CA ALA A 231 11.04 -5.02 1.10
C ALA A 231 10.35 -6.37 1.33
N LEU A 232 9.21 -6.39 2.02
CA LEU A 232 8.44 -7.62 2.26
C LEU A 232 8.07 -8.33 0.96
N TYR A 233 7.44 -7.62 0.01
CA TYR A 233 7.07 -8.20 -1.28
C TYR A 233 8.30 -8.50 -2.15
N SER A 234 9.23 -7.55 -2.27
CA SER A 234 10.37 -7.69 -3.18
C SER A 234 11.36 -8.77 -2.76
N VAL A 235 11.62 -8.95 -1.46
CA VAL A 235 12.48 -10.03 -0.96
C VAL A 235 11.84 -11.39 -1.23
N ALA A 236 10.56 -11.55 -0.91
CA ALA A 236 9.84 -12.79 -1.21
C ALA A 236 9.78 -13.06 -2.72
N GLY A 237 9.59 -12.02 -3.53
CA GLY A 237 9.61 -12.09 -4.98
C GLY A 237 10.94 -12.58 -5.53
N ILE A 238 12.07 -12.09 -5.02
CA ILE A 238 13.40 -12.58 -5.41
C ILE A 238 13.62 -14.03 -4.96
N ILE A 239 13.21 -14.39 -3.74
CA ILE A 239 13.28 -15.77 -3.21
C ILE A 239 12.44 -16.73 -4.06
N PHE A 240 11.39 -16.26 -4.71
CA PHE A 240 10.61 -17.05 -5.68
C PHE A 240 11.25 -17.08 -7.07
N LEU A 241 11.65 -15.92 -7.60
CA LEU A 241 12.08 -15.76 -8.99
C LEU A 241 13.38 -16.51 -9.29
N VAL A 242 14.31 -16.57 -8.33
CA VAL A 242 15.59 -17.30 -8.50
C VAL A 242 15.38 -18.82 -8.68
N PRO A 243 14.66 -19.53 -7.78
CA PRO A 243 14.25 -20.91 -8.01
C PRO A 243 13.43 -21.09 -9.29
N TRP A 244 12.53 -20.14 -9.61
CA TRP A 244 11.67 -20.23 -10.78
C TRP A 244 12.45 -20.28 -12.10
N VAL A 245 13.38 -19.35 -12.28
CA VAL A 245 14.24 -19.33 -13.48
C VAL A 245 15.18 -20.54 -13.52
N SER A 246 15.57 -21.05 -12.35
CA SER A 246 16.42 -22.24 -12.23
C SER A 246 15.66 -23.57 -12.33
N GLN A 247 14.33 -23.53 -12.57
CA GLN A 247 13.44 -24.70 -12.57
C GLN A 247 13.56 -25.55 -11.31
N ASN A 248 13.79 -24.90 -10.16
CA ASN A 248 13.96 -25.57 -8.89
C ASN A 248 12.60 -25.68 -8.15
N PRO A 249 12.20 -26.89 -7.70
CA PRO A 249 10.93 -27.13 -7.02
C PRO A 249 10.71 -26.32 -5.72
N VAL A 250 11.75 -25.68 -5.17
CA VAL A 250 11.63 -24.71 -4.07
C VAL A 250 10.63 -23.59 -4.41
N GLN A 251 10.44 -23.24 -5.69
CA GLN A 251 9.43 -22.27 -6.11
C GLN A 251 8.01 -22.58 -5.57
N ASN A 252 7.67 -23.87 -5.45
CA ASN A 252 6.33 -24.32 -5.03
C ASN A 252 6.05 -23.97 -3.55
N LEU A 253 7.10 -23.87 -2.73
CA LEU A 253 6.99 -23.46 -1.32
C LEU A 253 6.68 -21.97 -1.20
N VAL A 254 7.28 -21.17 -2.07
CA VAL A 254 7.32 -19.71 -1.94
C VAL A 254 6.13 -19.05 -2.64
N LEU A 255 5.72 -19.58 -3.80
CA LEU A 255 4.68 -18.98 -4.65
C LEU A 255 3.36 -18.69 -3.90
N PRO A 256 2.76 -19.64 -3.15
CA PRO A 256 1.51 -19.37 -2.44
C PRO A 256 1.64 -18.31 -1.35
N THR A 257 2.84 -18.15 -0.77
CA THR A 257 3.13 -17.10 0.20
C THR A 257 3.31 -15.75 -0.50
N LEU A 258 4.03 -15.73 -1.63
CA LEU A 258 4.29 -14.51 -2.41
C LEU A 258 3.00 -13.81 -2.83
N VAL A 259 2.05 -14.56 -3.40
CA VAL A 259 0.76 -13.99 -3.85
C VAL A 259 -0.09 -13.46 -2.70
N GLN A 260 0.13 -13.91 -1.46
CA GLN A 260 -0.50 -13.32 -0.27
C GLN A 260 0.21 -12.05 0.17
N LEU A 261 1.55 -12.00 0.08
CA LEU A 261 2.34 -10.81 0.40
C LEU A 261 1.99 -9.62 -0.51
N GLU A 262 1.59 -9.90 -1.75
CA GLU A 262 1.05 -8.91 -2.68
C GLU A 262 -0.15 -8.14 -2.11
N GLY A 263 -1.08 -8.83 -1.43
CA GLY A 263 -2.22 -8.17 -0.76
C GLY A 263 -1.86 -7.57 0.60
N ILE A 264 -0.92 -8.18 1.34
CA ILE A 264 -0.49 -7.72 2.66
C ILE A 264 0.19 -6.35 2.58
N ALA A 265 1.06 -6.13 1.59
CA ALA A 265 1.84 -4.90 1.49
C ALA A 265 0.96 -3.63 1.37
N PRO A 266 -0.02 -3.53 0.45
CA PRO A 266 -1.00 -2.45 0.39
C PRO A 266 -1.71 -2.18 1.72
N ILE A 267 -2.19 -3.24 2.39
CA ILE A 267 -2.94 -3.14 3.64
C ILE A 267 -2.06 -2.62 4.77
N LEU A 268 -0.81 -3.11 4.91
CA LEU A 268 0.13 -2.59 5.88
C LEU A 268 0.34 -1.09 5.71
N VAL A 269 0.45 -0.63 4.46
CA VAL A 269 0.65 0.78 4.22
C VAL A 269 -0.63 1.58 4.53
N ILE A 270 -1.83 1.09 4.23
CA ILE A 270 -3.07 1.76 4.60
C ILE A 270 -3.25 1.81 6.13
N MET A 271 -3.00 0.69 6.82
CA MET A 271 -3.08 0.55 8.27
C MET A 271 -2.21 1.58 8.98
N ARG A 272 -0.96 1.71 8.56
CA ARG A 272 0.00 2.63 9.18
C ARG A 272 -0.37 4.10 8.93
N VAL A 273 -0.93 4.45 7.76
CA VAL A 273 -1.46 5.81 7.52
C VAL A 273 -2.65 6.09 8.44
N ALA A 274 -3.55 5.12 8.60
CA ALA A 274 -4.70 5.25 9.48
C ALA A 274 -4.26 5.45 10.95
N GLN A 275 -3.29 4.67 11.43
CA GLN A 275 -2.70 4.81 12.78
C GLN A 275 -2.03 6.18 12.97
N GLY A 276 -1.21 6.63 12.02
CA GLY A 276 -0.52 7.92 12.11
C GLY A 276 -1.48 9.10 12.19
N ARG A 277 -2.59 9.05 11.45
CA ARG A 277 -3.65 10.07 11.52
C ARG A 277 -4.44 10.01 12.83
N ALA A 278 -4.74 8.81 13.32
CA ALA A 278 -5.42 8.63 14.60
C ALA A 278 -4.59 9.20 15.77
N TRP A 279 -3.28 8.99 15.76
CA TRP A 279 -2.36 9.57 16.74
C TRP A 279 -2.32 11.09 16.69
N ALA A 280 -2.27 11.67 15.48
CA ALA A 280 -2.31 13.13 15.30
C ALA A 280 -3.61 13.73 15.85
N ALA A 281 -4.76 13.14 15.53
CA ALA A 281 -6.07 13.60 16.00
C ALA A 281 -6.21 13.53 17.54
N HIS A 282 -5.71 12.46 18.18
CA HIS A 282 -5.70 12.34 19.65
C HIS A 282 -4.76 13.35 20.32
N THR A 283 -3.63 13.66 19.69
CA THR A 283 -2.68 14.63 20.22
C THR A 283 -3.27 16.04 20.14
N GLU A 284 -3.90 16.40 19.01
CA GLU A 284 -4.58 17.69 18.84
C GLU A 284 -5.73 17.88 19.84
N SER A 285 -6.57 16.86 20.06
CA SER A 285 -7.68 16.94 21.03
C SER A 285 -7.22 17.03 22.49
N SER A 286 -6.11 16.35 22.83
CA SER A 286 -5.51 16.42 24.17
C SER A 286 -4.86 17.77 24.44
N LEU A 287 -4.21 18.36 23.42
CA LEU A 287 -3.60 19.70 23.53
C LEU A 287 -4.65 20.81 23.60
N THR A 288 -5.72 20.74 22.80
CA THR A 288 -6.82 21.73 22.87
C THR A 288 -7.55 21.67 24.22
N SER A 289 -7.75 20.47 24.78
CA SER A 289 -8.35 20.30 26.12
C SER A 289 -7.47 20.80 27.26
N SER A 290 -6.15 20.95 27.02
CA SER A 290 -5.16 21.37 28.03
C SER A 290 -4.81 22.87 27.97
N THR A 291 -5.53 23.67 27.17
CA THR A 291 -5.20 25.10 26.99
C THR A 291 -5.57 25.90 28.24
N LEU A 292 -4.56 26.33 29.00
CA LEU A 292 -4.69 27.30 30.11
C LEU A 292 -5.26 28.62 29.59
N ALA A 293 -6.51 28.92 29.94
CA ALA A 293 -7.11 30.22 29.71
C ALA A 293 -6.48 31.26 30.64
N PHE A 294 -5.57 32.09 30.11
CA PHE A 294 -5.16 33.31 30.81
C PHE A 294 -6.31 34.30 30.77
N ASN A 295 -7.07 34.36 31.87
CA ASN A 295 -8.12 35.33 32.09
C ASN A 295 -7.50 36.74 32.09
N LYS A 296 -7.72 37.49 31.01
CA LYS A 296 -7.34 38.90 30.94
C LYS A 296 -8.33 39.67 31.82
N SER A 297 -7.96 39.93 33.07
CA SER A 297 -8.76 40.71 34.01
C SER A 297 -9.09 42.07 33.38
N SER A 298 -10.35 42.27 33.00
CA SER A 298 -10.88 43.57 32.62
C SER A 298 -10.95 44.44 33.86
N ARG A 299 -10.04 45.41 33.98
CA ARG A 299 -10.13 46.49 34.96
C ARG A 299 -10.73 47.70 34.27
N GLY A 300 -12.05 47.66 34.10
CA GLY A 300 -12.86 48.80 33.66
C GLY A 300 -13.46 49.49 34.87
N ASP A 301 -12.72 50.41 35.49
CA ASP A 301 -13.28 51.38 36.42
C ASP A 301 -13.51 52.70 35.65
N THR A 302 -14.69 52.84 35.06
CA THR A 302 -15.16 54.10 34.49
C THR A 302 -15.81 54.92 35.61
N VAL A 303 -15.06 55.83 36.23
CA VAL A 303 -15.65 56.85 37.10
C VAL A 303 -16.10 58.00 36.20
N ALA A 304 -17.42 58.12 36.04
CA ALA A 304 -18.06 59.29 35.44
C ALA A 304 -17.90 60.51 36.36
N LEU A 305 -17.45 61.64 35.82
CA LEU A 305 -17.57 62.93 36.49
C LEU A 305 -18.09 63.96 35.48
N SER A 306 -19.36 64.34 35.66
CA SER A 306 -20.03 65.41 34.93
C SER A 306 -19.90 66.76 35.65
N SER A 307 -19.62 67.78 34.83
CA SER A 307 -19.83 69.22 34.99
C SER A 307 -19.14 69.98 36.14
N MET A 308 -18.28 70.94 35.78
CA MET A 308 -18.50 72.36 36.06
C MET A 308 -17.55 73.26 35.25
N ALA A 309 -18.10 74.35 34.73
CA ALA A 309 -17.41 75.35 33.91
C ALA A 309 -16.56 76.32 34.76
N SER A 310 -15.43 76.79 34.22
CA SER A 310 -14.93 78.16 34.47
C SER A 310 -13.77 78.52 33.53
N ASN A 311 -13.93 79.67 32.89
CA ASN A 311 -12.93 80.50 32.19
C ASN A 311 -11.51 80.47 32.77
N SER A 312 -10.49 80.41 31.90
CA SER A 312 -9.44 81.44 31.82
C SER A 312 -8.46 81.24 30.66
N LYS A 313 -8.41 82.24 29.78
CA LYS A 313 -7.26 82.84 29.06
C LYS A 313 -5.97 82.00 28.87
N GLY A 314 -5.54 81.91 27.61
CA GLY A 314 -4.18 82.31 27.23
C GLY A 314 -3.30 81.27 26.53
N ALA A 315 -2.63 81.76 25.48
CA ALA A 315 -1.44 81.24 24.80
C ALA A 315 -1.63 80.39 23.53
N SER A 316 -1.23 81.03 22.43
CA SER A 316 -1.09 80.57 21.04
C SER A 316 0.15 79.68 20.80
N ILE A 317 0.28 79.31 19.52
CA ILE A 317 1.47 78.90 18.74
C ILE A 317 1.89 77.43 18.95
N THR A 318 2.18 76.56 17.96
CA THR A 318 2.59 76.72 16.54
C THR A 318 2.33 75.40 15.80
N GLN A 319 1.88 75.44 14.54
CA GLN A 319 2.03 74.31 13.61
C GLN A 319 3.48 74.19 13.13
N LEU A 320 4.00 72.97 12.99
CA LEU A 320 5.16 72.69 12.14
C LEU A 320 4.88 71.48 11.25
N LYS A 321 4.58 71.82 9.99
CA LYS A 321 4.57 70.97 8.80
C LYS A 321 6.03 70.82 8.36
N SER A 322 6.49 69.59 8.14
CA SER A 322 7.73 69.30 7.41
C SER A 322 7.40 68.41 6.21
N SER A 323 7.94 68.81 5.06
CA SER A 323 7.71 68.29 3.73
C SER A 323 9.06 67.99 3.07
N GLY A 324 9.09 66.94 2.26
CA GLY A 324 10.16 66.61 1.29
C GLY A 324 11.12 65.54 1.82
N MET A 325 11.73 64.68 1.01
CA MET A 325 11.75 64.42 -0.44
C MET A 325 12.56 63.10 -0.56
N GLY A 326 12.24 62.22 -1.51
CA GLY A 326 13.01 60.98 -1.78
C GLY A 326 14.45 61.25 -2.28
N PRO A 327 15.27 60.22 -2.59
CA PRO A 327 14.90 59.20 -3.57
C PRO A 327 15.36 57.74 -3.29
N ASP A 328 14.72 56.83 -4.02
CA ASP A 328 15.24 55.56 -4.57
C ASP A 328 16.08 54.61 -3.68
N ASP A 329 15.42 53.55 -3.20
CA ASP A 329 16.00 52.21 -3.22
C ASP A 329 14.94 51.16 -3.56
N LYS A 330 15.21 50.43 -4.65
CA LYS A 330 14.40 49.30 -5.12
C LYS A 330 14.77 48.07 -4.30
N GLU A 331 13.96 47.73 -3.31
CA GLU A 331 13.96 46.39 -2.71
C GLU A 331 12.78 45.55 -3.22
N PHE A 332 13.14 44.42 -3.85
CA PHE A 332 12.25 43.38 -4.31
C PHE A 332 11.57 42.69 -3.11
N GLY A 333 10.45 43.24 -2.65
CA GLY A 333 9.55 42.57 -1.72
C GLY A 333 8.82 41.41 -2.40
N ILE A 334 9.23 40.17 -2.13
CA ILE A 334 8.41 38.99 -2.42
C ILE A 334 7.20 39.04 -1.49
N LYS A 335 6.04 39.44 -2.04
CA LYS A 335 4.73 39.24 -1.41
C LYS A 335 4.49 37.74 -1.24
N VAL A 336 4.59 37.24 -0.03
CA VAL A 336 4.04 35.93 0.33
C VAL A 336 2.53 36.11 0.41
N ASN A 337 1.83 35.53 -0.56
CA ASN A 337 0.38 35.52 -0.59
C ASN A 337 -0.12 34.55 0.49
N GLU A 338 -0.79 35.05 1.52
CA GLU A 338 -1.33 34.30 2.68
C GLU A 338 -2.64 33.55 2.36
N ASP A 339 -2.86 33.13 1.12
CA ASP A 339 -4.10 32.46 0.68
C ASP A 339 -4.06 30.92 0.76
N VAL A 340 -3.12 30.31 1.47
CA VAL A 340 -3.00 28.83 1.55
C VAL A 340 -3.62 28.22 2.83
N LEU A 341 -4.24 29.04 3.69
CA LEU A 341 -4.77 28.54 4.97
C LEU A 341 -6.24 28.80 5.27
N ARG A 342 -7.06 29.19 4.28
CA ARG A 342 -8.52 29.17 4.45
C ARG A 342 -9.25 28.78 3.18
N VAL A 343 -10.43 28.20 3.43
CA VAL A 343 -11.55 27.86 2.54
C VAL A 343 -11.77 26.35 2.42
N VAL A 344 -12.90 25.75 2.82
CA VAL A 344 -14.08 26.09 3.64
C VAL A 344 -14.97 24.84 3.53
N GLU A 345 -15.66 24.52 4.63
CA GLU A 345 -16.82 23.62 4.80
C GLU A 345 -16.76 22.16 4.34
#